data_AF-A0AAV4NRM9-F1
#
_entry.id   AF-A0AAV4NRM9-F1
#
_cell.length_a   1.000
_cell.length_b   1.000
_cell.length_c   1.000
_cell.angle_alpha   90.00
_cell.angle_beta   90.00
_cell.angle_gamma   90.00
#
_symmetry.space_group_name_H-M   'P 1'
#
loop_
_entity.id
_entity.type
_entity.pdbx_description
1 polymer ?
#
loop_
_entity_poly.entity_id
_entity_poly.type
_entity_poly.pdbx_seq_one_letter_code
_entity_poly.pdbx_strand_id
1 'polypeptide(L)'
;MRVFLTCLVASLCVMAASAALTCFGDKEKCQPDECCIQVGNTLAGICRKRHDVDEICEMKPIKNLFKDHVYKIRCPCLEGLKCTSSKGGLLGKLAGKCQQESGEEPAEE
;
A
#
# COMPACT_ATOMS: atom_id res chain seq x y z
N MET A 1 4.15 -43.83 -11.91
CA MET A 1 5.19 -42.78 -11.74
C MET A 1 4.92 -41.52 -12.56
N ARG A 2 4.56 -41.59 -13.85
CA ARG A 2 4.31 -40.40 -14.70
C ARG A 2 3.18 -39.48 -14.19
N VAL A 3 2.08 -40.04 -13.69
CA VAL A 3 0.92 -39.28 -13.16
C VAL A 3 1.25 -38.51 -11.87
N PHE A 4 2.10 -39.07 -11.01
CA PHE A 4 2.54 -38.40 -9.78
C PHE A 4 3.48 -37.23 -10.09
N LEU A 5 4.34 -37.38 -11.09
CA LEU A 5 5.22 -36.30 -11.55
C LEU A 5 4.41 -35.13 -12.14
N THR A 6 3.40 -35.42 -12.95
CA THR A 6 2.53 -34.37 -13.55
C THR A 6 1.70 -33.64 -12.50
N CYS A 7 1.19 -34.33 -11.48
CA CYS A 7 0.46 -33.68 -10.38
C CYS A 7 1.37 -32.80 -9.51
N LEU A 8 2.61 -33.24 -9.24
CA LEU A 8 3.58 -32.43 -8.49
C LEU A 8 3.94 -31.15 -9.24
N VAL A 9 4.25 -31.24 -10.54
CA VAL A 9 4.57 -30.08 -11.37
C VAL A 9 3.39 -29.11 -11.45
N ALA A 10 2.17 -29.60 -11.66
CA ALA A 10 0.98 -28.76 -11.70
C ALA A 10 0.73 -28.02 -10.38
N SER A 11 0.93 -28.68 -9.23
CA SER A 11 0.78 -28.08 -7.90
C SER A 11 1.81 -26.96 -7.64
N LEU A 12 3.07 -27.20 -8.02
CA LEU A 12 4.14 -26.20 -7.94
C LEU A 12 3.85 -24.96 -8.82
N CYS A 13 3.29 -25.15 -10.02
CA CYS A 13 2.90 -24.03 -10.89
C CYS A 13 1.81 -23.16 -10.28
N VAL A 14 0.82 -23.75 -9.60
CA VAL A 14 -0.27 -23.00 -8.93
C VAL A 14 0.25 -22.18 -7.74
N MET A 15 1.21 -22.71 -6.98
CA MET A 15 1.85 -21.97 -5.89
C MET A 15 2.71 -20.80 -6.39
N ALA A 16 3.45 -20.98 -7.49
CA ALA A 16 4.22 -19.91 -8.11
C ALA A 16 3.32 -18.80 -8.67
N ALA A 17 2.19 -19.14 -9.31
CA ALA A 17 1.24 -18.16 -9.83
C ALA A 17 0.55 -17.34 -8.74
N SER A 18 0.25 -17.96 -7.59
CA SER A 18 -0.35 -17.26 -6.45
C SER A 18 0.66 -16.36 -5.71
N ALA A 19 1.91 -16.80 -5.56
CA ALA A 19 3.01 -15.94 -5.13
C ALA A 19 3.24 -14.77 -6.12
N ALA A 20 3.00 -15.01 -7.41
CA ALA A 20 3.09 -14.01 -8.46
C ALA A 20 1.92 -13.01 -8.49
N LEU A 21 0.90 -13.13 -7.64
CA LEU A 21 -0.22 -12.17 -7.59
C LEU A 21 -0.15 -11.21 -6.40
N THR A 22 0.64 -11.52 -5.37
CA THR A 22 0.74 -10.68 -4.18
C THR A 22 1.95 -9.76 -4.24
N CYS A 23 1.73 -8.47 -3.96
CA CYS A 23 2.80 -7.45 -3.85
C CYS A 23 3.56 -7.51 -2.51
N PHE A 24 3.17 -8.40 -1.59
CA PHE A 24 3.74 -8.46 -0.24
C PHE A 24 5.23 -8.80 -0.25
N GLY A 25 5.64 -9.72 -1.13
CA GLY A 25 7.03 -10.17 -1.25
C GLY A 25 7.89 -9.32 -2.18
N ASP A 26 7.27 -8.50 -3.02
CA ASP A 26 7.92 -7.84 -4.16
C ASP A 26 7.48 -6.38 -4.27
N LYS A 27 8.45 -5.47 -4.12
CA LYS A 27 8.22 -4.02 -4.11
C LYS A 27 7.85 -3.48 -5.48
N GLU A 28 8.32 -4.10 -6.56
CA GLU A 28 8.15 -3.61 -7.94
C GLU A 28 6.91 -4.20 -8.62
N LYS A 29 6.11 -4.95 -7.85
CA LYS A 29 4.87 -5.58 -8.32
C LYS A 29 3.80 -4.58 -8.76
N CYS A 30 3.69 -3.47 -8.03
CA CYS A 30 2.64 -2.47 -8.23
C CYS A 30 3.12 -1.37 -9.16
N GLN A 31 2.19 -0.74 -9.87
CA GLN A 31 2.50 0.40 -10.73
C GLN A 31 2.96 1.63 -9.92
N PRO A 32 3.60 2.63 -10.54
CA PRO A 32 4.07 3.83 -9.85
C PRO A 32 2.95 4.61 -9.13
N ASP A 33 1.75 4.63 -9.69
CA ASP A 33 0.55 5.25 -9.11
C ASP A 33 -0.15 4.37 -8.06
N GLU A 34 0.42 3.20 -7.74
CA GLU A 34 -0.12 2.23 -6.81
C GLU A 34 0.80 2.05 -5.58
N CYS A 35 0.24 1.41 -4.56
CA CYS A 35 0.97 0.93 -3.40
C CYS A 35 0.49 -0.48 -3.02
N CYS A 36 1.31 -1.22 -2.27
CA CYS A 36 0.92 -2.52 -1.74
C CYS A 36 0.21 -2.36 -0.40
N ILE A 37 -1.04 -2.85 -0.28
CA ILE A 37 -1.74 -2.95 1.01
C ILE A 37 -1.84 -4.40 1.48
N GLN A 38 -1.62 -4.64 2.76
CA GLN A 38 -1.76 -5.94 3.40
C GLN A 38 -3.23 -6.30 3.53
N VAL A 39 -3.59 -7.53 3.15
CA VAL A 39 -4.96 -8.03 3.32
C VAL A 39 -5.10 -8.65 4.69
N GLY A 40 -5.75 -7.91 5.62
CA GLY A 40 -5.91 -8.33 7.01
C GLY A 40 -4.56 -8.57 7.69
N ASN A 41 -4.42 -9.71 8.36
CA ASN A 41 -3.17 -10.11 9.03
C ASN A 41 -2.39 -11.18 8.25
N THR A 42 -2.67 -11.34 6.95
CA THR A 42 -2.03 -12.35 6.11
C THR A 42 -0.71 -11.85 5.52
N LEU A 43 0.13 -12.76 4.99
CA LEU A 43 1.33 -12.43 4.21
C LEU A 43 1.01 -12.17 2.72
N ALA A 44 -0.24 -11.78 2.42
CA ALA A 44 -0.68 -11.41 1.10
C ALA A 44 -0.91 -9.90 1.03
N GLY A 45 -0.58 -9.32 -0.12
CA GLY A 45 -0.76 -7.91 -0.40
C GLY A 45 -1.43 -7.72 -1.75
N ILE A 46 -2.24 -6.66 -1.87
CA ILE A 46 -2.87 -6.25 -3.11
C ILE A 46 -2.42 -4.84 -3.49
N CYS A 47 -2.21 -4.62 -4.78
CA CYS A 47 -1.94 -3.28 -5.31
C CYS A 47 -3.23 -2.46 -5.26
N ARG A 48 -3.13 -1.23 -4.75
CA ARG A 48 -4.21 -0.25 -4.75
C ARG A 48 -3.66 1.08 -5.21
N LYS A 49 -4.50 1.87 -5.88
CA LYS A 49 -4.15 3.23 -6.28
C LYS A 49 -3.86 4.10 -5.07
N ARG A 50 -2.88 4.97 -5.21
CA ARG A 50 -2.60 6.07 -4.28
C ARG A 50 -3.71 7.11 -4.36
N HIS A 51 -3.81 7.91 -3.31
CA HIS A 51 -4.84 8.94 -3.21
C HIS A 51 -4.50 10.17 -4.06
N ASP A 52 -5.46 10.58 -4.88
CA ASP A 52 -5.36 11.75 -5.75
C ASP A 52 -5.72 13.05 -4.97
N VAL A 53 -5.69 14.20 -5.64
CA VAL A 53 -5.98 15.50 -5.00
C VAL A 53 -7.39 15.51 -4.38
N ASP A 54 -7.51 16.15 -3.22
CA ASP A 54 -8.75 16.26 -2.43
C ASP A 54 -9.33 14.95 -1.87
N GLU A 55 -8.73 13.79 -2.17
CA GLU A 55 -9.11 12.52 -1.58
C GLU A 55 -8.67 12.40 -0.12
N ILE A 56 -9.45 11.63 0.66
CA ILE A 56 -9.19 11.41 2.09
C ILE A 56 -8.01 10.46 2.28
N CYS A 57 -7.00 10.92 3.01
CA CYS A 57 -5.77 10.19 3.33
C CYS A 57 -5.57 10.03 4.84
N GLU A 58 -4.70 9.11 5.24
CA GLU A 58 -4.28 8.96 6.63
C GLU A 58 -3.08 9.85 6.91
N MET A 59 -3.13 10.67 7.97
CA MET A 59 -2.02 11.58 8.32
C MET A 59 -0.73 10.84 8.67
N LYS A 60 -0.86 9.62 9.23
CA LYS A 60 0.26 8.73 9.55
C LYS A 60 -0.04 7.34 8.99
N PRO A 61 0.32 7.06 7.73
CA PRO A 61 0.05 5.77 7.13
C PRO A 61 0.81 4.66 7.87
N ILE A 62 0.09 3.61 8.26
CA ILE A 62 0.65 2.50 9.03
C ILE A 62 1.29 1.50 8.07
N LYS A 63 2.59 1.29 8.21
CA LYS A 63 3.34 0.29 7.45
C LYS A 63 3.40 -1.06 8.16
N ASN A 64 3.67 -2.11 7.39
CA ASN A 64 3.99 -3.42 7.94
C ASN A 64 5.36 -3.37 8.64
N LEU A 65 5.47 -4.03 9.79
CA LEU A 65 6.68 -4.05 10.63
C LEU A 65 7.89 -4.74 9.96
N PHE A 66 7.63 -5.68 9.05
CA PHE A 66 8.68 -6.49 8.41
C PHE A 66 8.95 -6.08 6.97
N LYS A 67 8.07 -5.26 6.37
CA LYS A 67 8.10 -4.86 4.96
C LYS A 67 7.63 -3.42 4.79
N ASP A 68 8.57 -2.47 4.74
CA ASP A 68 8.27 -1.04 4.67
C ASP A 68 7.51 -0.58 3.42
N HIS A 69 7.50 -1.40 2.37
CA HIS A 69 6.75 -1.14 1.13
C HIS A 69 5.28 -1.57 1.20
N VAL A 70 4.87 -2.24 2.29
CA VAL A 70 3.51 -2.74 2.50
C VAL A 70 2.80 -1.88 3.54
N TYR A 71 1.65 -1.35 3.19
CA TYR A 71 0.77 -0.55 4.06
C TYR A 71 -0.33 -1.42 4.66
N LYS A 72 -0.78 -1.13 5.89
CA LYS A 72 -1.77 -1.98 6.58
C LYS A 72 -3.22 -1.62 6.31
N ILE A 73 -3.51 -0.35 6.05
CA ILE A 73 -4.89 0.15 5.97
C ILE A 73 -5.13 0.80 4.60
N ARG A 74 -4.42 1.88 4.29
CA ARG A 74 -4.57 2.60 3.02
C ARG A 74 -3.24 2.94 2.38
N CYS A 75 -3.30 3.22 1.07
CA CYS A 75 -2.19 3.82 0.37
C CYS A 75 -1.97 5.27 0.81
N PRO A 76 -0.73 5.77 0.68
CA PRO A 76 -0.47 7.20 0.83
C PRO A 76 -1.05 7.99 -0.36
N CYS A 77 -0.92 9.31 -0.30
CA CYS A 77 -1.16 10.18 -1.46
C CYS A 77 -0.20 9.84 -2.61
N LEU A 78 -0.60 10.24 -3.82
CA LEU A 78 0.25 10.21 -5.00
C LEU A 78 1.56 10.97 -4.74
N GLU A 79 2.65 10.59 -5.42
CA GLU A 79 3.94 11.29 -5.27
C GLU A 79 3.79 12.79 -5.60
N GLY A 80 4.39 13.64 -4.77
CA GLY A 80 4.25 15.10 -4.87
C GLY A 80 3.00 15.69 -4.18
N LEU A 81 2.12 14.85 -3.62
CA LEU A 81 1.00 15.28 -2.80
C LEU A 81 1.26 15.00 -1.32
N LYS A 82 0.82 15.91 -0.46
CA LYS A 82 0.93 15.81 0.99
C LYS A 82 -0.44 15.65 1.63
N CYS A 83 -0.54 14.76 2.61
CA CYS A 83 -1.76 14.58 3.40
C CYS A 83 -1.86 15.69 4.46
N THR A 84 -2.80 16.63 4.30
CA THR A 84 -2.99 17.78 5.19
C THR A 84 -4.28 17.66 5.99
N SER A 85 -4.28 18.15 7.23
CA SER A 85 -5.44 18.04 8.12
C SER A 85 -6.64 18.81 7.58
N SER A 86 -7.76 18.12 7.39
CA SER A 86 -9.00 18.72 6.92
C SER A 86 -9.91 19.03 8.11
N LYS A 87 -9.79 20.25 8.63
CA LYS A 87 -10.53 20.83 9.78
C LYS A 87 -10.24 20.21 11.16
N GLY A 88 -10.11 21.09 12.14
CA GLY A 88 -9.76 20.77 13.53
C GLY A 88 -10.75 19.83 14.23
N GLY A 89 -10.21 18.99 15.11
CA GLY A 89 -10.93 17.96 15.86
C GLY A 89 -10.10 16.69 16.02
N LEU A 90 -10.59 15.69 16.77
CA LEU A 90 -9.89 14.41 16.97
C LEU A 90 -9.74 13.62 15.66
N LEU A 91 -10.73 13.71 14.76
CA LEU A 91 -10.70 13.09 13.43
C LEU A 91 -9.71 13.78 12.48
N GLY A 92 -9.53 15.10 12.60
CA GLY A 92 -8.54 15.86 11.84
C GLY A 92 -7.09 15.51 12.18
N LYS A 93 -6.85 14.79 13.29
CA LYS A 93 -5.51 14.28 13.66
C LYS A 93 -5.16 12.93 13.01
N LEU A 94 -6.16 12.19 12.52
CA LEU A 94 -6.00 10.84 11.96
C LEU A 94 -6.19 10.81 10.45
N ALA A 95 -7.12 11.63 9.94
CA ALA A 95 -7.41 11.74 8.52
C ALA A 95 -7.21 13.18 8.01
N GLY A 96 -6.76 13.28 6.77
CA GLY A 96 -6.54 14.52 6.05
C GLY A 96 -7.03 14.43 4.62
N LYS A 97 -6.60 15.38 3.79
CA LYS A 97 -6.78 15.35 2.35
C LYS A 97 -5.45 15.48 1.63
N CYS A 98 -5.32 14.83 0.49
CA CYS A 98 -4.16 15.01 -0.36
C CYS A 98 -4.22 16.38 -1.04
N GLN A 99 -3.20 17.19 -0.84
CA GLN A 99 -3.05 18.50 -1.47
C GLN A 99 -1.69 18.58 -2.14
N GLN A 100 -1.57 19.42 -3.18
CA GLN A 100 -0.26 19.72 -3.75
C GLN A 100 0.63 20.30 -2.66
N GLU A 101 1.90 19.90 -2.66
CA GLU A 101 2.90 20.50 -1.79
C GLU A 101 3.16 21.93 -2.25
N SER A 102 2.28 22.86 -1.87
CA SER A 102 2.62 24.28 -1.87
C SER A 102 3.75 24.42 -0.86
N GLY A 103 4.94 24.83 -1.33
CA GLY A 103 6.16 24.96 -0.53
C GLY A 103 6.00 25.92 0.64
N GLU A 104 5.45 25.41 1.74
CA GLU A 104 5.32 26.13 3.00
C GLU A 104 5.93 25.23 4.07
N GLU A 105 7.20 25.51 4.35
CA GLU A 105 7.90 25.12 5.56
C GLU A 105 7.07 25.59 6.76
N PRO A 106 6.59 24.70 7.66
CA PRO A 106 6.10 25.16 8.93
C PRO A 106 7.31 25.44 9.82
N ALA A 107 7.40 26.70 10.24
CA ALA A 107 8.30 27.22 11.25
C ALA A 107 8.38 26.27 12.47
N GLU A 108 9.61 25.92 12.83
CA GLU A 108 9.95 25.36 14.14
C GLU A 108 9.65 26.42 15.21
N GLU A 109 8.90 26.03 16.25
CA GLU A 109 8.71 26.80 17.50
C GLU A 109 9.92 26.62 18.43
#